data_AF-U5CSR6-F1
#
_entry.id   AF-U5CSR6-F1
#
_cell.length_a   1.000
_cell.length_b   1.000
_cell.length_c   1.000
_cell.angle_alpha   90.00
_cell.angle_beta   90.00
_cell.angle_gamma   90.00
#
_symmetry.space_group_name_H-M   'P 1'
#
loop_
_entity.id
_entity.type
_entity.pdbx_description
1 polymer ?
#
loop_
_entity_poly.entity_id
_entity_poly.type
_entity_poly.pdbx_seq_one_letter_code
_entity_poly.pdbx_strand_id
1 'polypeptide(L)' 'MKNEVILLVEEISPDTCRFWDKNTMEKLDQDRFRKDLGKVEEAYLEILKRLGGM' A
#
# COMPACT_ATOMS: atom_id res chain seq x y z
N MET A 1 -12.78 -35.49 9.88
CA MET A 1 -11.73 -34.69 9.24
C MET A 1 -11.93 -33.24 9.68
N LYS A 2 -10.97 -32.62 10.36
CA LYS A 2 -11.02 -31.18 10.62
C LYS A 2 -10.69 -30.50 9.29
N ASN A 3 -11.51 -29.54 8.85
CA ASN A 3 -11.12 -28.66 7.77
C ASN A 3 -9.97 -27.79 8.29
N GLU A 4 -8.77 -27.94 7.72
CA GLU A 4 -7.66 -27.04 8.01
C GLU A 4 -7.90 -25.73 7.27
N VAL A 5 -8.20 -24.68 8.02
CA VAL A 5 -8.42 -23.32 7.49
C VAL A 5 -7.07 -22.61 7.49
N ILE A 6 -6.61 -22.20 6.31
CA ILE A 6 -5.45 -21.31 6.17
C ILE A 6 -5.93 -19.87 6.35
N LEU A 7 -5.34 -19.17 7.30
CA LEU A 7 -5.62 -17.77 7.58
C LEU A 7 -4.47 -16.90 7.07
N LEU A 8 -4.82 -15.83 6.36
CA LEU A 8 -3.88 -14.75 6.07
C LEU A 8 -3.82 -13.81 7.28
N VAL A 9 -2.62 -13.46 7.70
CA VAL A 9 -2.33 -12.64 8.88
C VAL A 9 -1.42 -11.47 8.49
N GLU A 10 -1.02 -10.67 9.48
CA GLU A 10 -0.25 -9.42 9.33
C GLU A 10 -1.06 -8.31 8.63
N GLU A 11 -0.35 -7.29 8.16
CA GLU A 11 -0.94 -6.14 7.49
C GLU A 11 -0.83 -6.21 5.96
N ILE A 12 -1.81 -5.61 5.29
CA ILE A 12 -1.74 -5.28 3.87
C ILE A 12 -1.91 -3.76 3.79
N SER A 13 -0.79 -3.06 3.64
CA SER A 13 -0.72 -1.60 3.64
C SER A 13 0.35 -1.14 2.64
N PRO A 14 0.49 0.18 2.37
CA PRO A 14 1.57 0.69 1.53
C PRO A 14 2.99 0.48 2.13
N ASP A 15 3.10 0.00 3.39
CA ASP A 15 4.36 -0.47 3.99
C ASP A 15 4.78 -1.84 3.44
N THR A 16 3.80 -2.77 3.32
CA THR A 16 4.03 -4.16 2.92
C THR A 16 3.81 -4.44 1.44
N CYS A 17 3.22 -3.50 0.70
CA CYS A 17 2.94 -3.60 -0.73
C CYS A 17 3.65 -2.52 -1.54
N ARG A 18 3.94 -2.79 -2.82
CA ARG A 18 4.34 -1.74 -3.78
C ARG A 18 3.17 -1.34 -4.65
N PHE A 19 2.83 -0.06 -4.63
CA PHE A 19 1.75 0.51 -5.41
C PHE A 19 2.30 1.59 -6.32
N TRP A 20 2.20 1.36 -7.63
CA TRP A 20 2.61 2.33 -8.62
C TRP A 20 1.39 2.87 -9.34
N ASP A 21 1.33 4.19 -9.50
CA ASP A 21 0.30 4.80 -10.33
C ASP A 21 0.38 4.25 -11.75
N LYS A 22 -0.73 3.75 -12.27
CA LYS A 22 -0.80 3.10 -13.58
C LYS A 22 -0.38 4.02 -14.73
N ASN A 23 -0.63 5.33 -14.61
CA ASN A 23 -0.42 6.29 -15.68
C ASN A 23 0.95 6.98 -15.56
N THR A 24 1.40 7.28 -14.35
CA THR A 24 2.62 8.07 -14.10
C THR A 24 3.82 7.23 -13.64
N MET A 25 3.60 5.97 -13.24
CA MET A 25 4.59 5.12 -12.56
C MET A 25 5.11 5.72 -11.24
N GLU A 26 4.40 6.71 -10.70
CA GLU A 26 4.68 7.28 -9.39
C GLU A 26 4.52 6.23 -8.30
N LYS A 27 5.46 6.19 -7.35
CA LYS A 27 5.42 5.27 -6.22
C LYS A 27 4.49 5.84 -5.16
N LEU A 28 3.54 5.04 -4.71
CA LEU A 28 2.52 5.38 -3.71
C LEU A 28 2.66 4.47 -2.48
N ASP A 29 3.89 4.10 -2.15
CA ASP A 29 4.26 3.14 -1.12
C ASP A 29 5.52 3.57 -0.36
N GLN A 30 5.95 2.76 0.61
CA GLN A 30 7.10 3.06 1.48
C GLN A 30 8.43 3.27 0.73
N ASP A 31 8.55 2.89 -0.55
CA ASP A 31 9.72 3.27 -1.35
C ASP A 31 9.89 4.79 -1.42
N ARG A 32 8.83 5.59 -1.22
CA ARG A 32 8.96 7.05 -1.12
C ARG A 32 9.82 7.49 0.04
N PHE A 33 9.72 6.82 1.18
CA PHE A 33 10.62 7.03 2.31
C PHE A 33 12.02 6.46 2.02
N ARG A 34 12.08 5.19 1.57
CA ARG A 34 13.37 4.49 1.35
C ARG A 34 14.27 5.14 0.29
N LYS A 35 13.70 5.92 -0.63
CA LYS A 35 14.39 6.56 -1.75
C LYS A 35 14.31 8.09 -1.70
N ASP A 36 13.96 8.67 -0.56
CA ASP A 36 13.90 10.12 -0.35
C ASP A 36 13.03 10.87 -1.39
N LEU A 37 11.92 10.26 -1.83
CA LEU A 37 11.00 10.84 -2.84
C LEU A 37 9.99 11.84 -2.23
N GLY A 38 10.05 12.05 -0.92
CA GLY A 38 9.12 12.91 -0.17
C GLY A 38 7.66 12.45 -0.24
N LYS A 39 6.74 13.25 0.29
CA LYS A 39 5.27 13.07 0.19
C LYS A 39 4.76 11.67 0.58
N VAL A 40 5.29 11.11 1.67
CA VAL A 40 4.96 9.73 2.10
C VAL A 40 3.51 9.66 2.58
N GLU A 41 3.10 10.57 3.44
CA GLU A 41 1.73 10.62 3.98
C GLU A 41 0.71 10.86 2.86
N GLU A 42 0.99 11.79 1.95
CA GLU A 42 0.10 12.11 0.84
C GLU A 42 -0.06 10.93 -0.13
N ALA A 43 0.99 10.13 -0.33
CA ALA A 43 0.87 8.90 -1.10
C ALA A 43 -0.06 7.88 -0.43
N TYR A 44 -0.04 7.79 0.90
CA TYR A 44 -0.87 6.85 1.65
C TYR A 44 -2.33 7.33 1.67
N LEU A 45 -2.54 8.64 1.81
CA LEU A 45 -3.85 9.27 1.66
C LEU A 45 -4.42 9.09 0.24
N GLU A 46 -3.57 9.13 -0.79
CA GLU A 46 -4.00 8.86 -2.16
C GLU A 46 -4.42 7.39 -2.35
N ILE A 47 -3.72 6.42 -1.74
CA ILE A 47 -4.17 5.03 -1.70
C ILE A 47 -5.52 4.90 -0.99
N LEU A 48 -5.67 5.49 0.20
CA LEU A 48 -6.92 5.49 0.96
C LEU A 48 -8.07 6.05 0.13
N LYS A 49 -7.86 7.20 -0.53
CA LYS A 49 -8.83 7.85 -1.41
C LYS A 49 -9.23 6.95 -2.58
N ARG A 50 -8.28 6.25 -3.24
CA ARG A 50 -8.57 5.32 -4.35
C ARG A 50 -9.36 4.09 -3.91
N LEU A 51 -9.18 3.67 -2.66
CA LEU A 51 -9.94 2.59 -2.04
C LEU A 51 -11.31 3.05 -1.49
N GLY A 52 -11.65 4.34 -1.61
CA GLY A 52 -12.92 4.91 -1.20
C GLY A 52 -12.99 5.37 0.27
N GLY A 53 -11.85 5.58 0.93
CA GLY A 53 -11.79 6.21 2.25
C GLY A 53 -12.11 7.72 2.18
N MET A 54 -12.78 8.22 3.23
CA MET A 54 -13.13 9.64 3.43
C MET A 54 -12.00 10.43 4.07
#